data_AF-A0A8H7K905-F1
#
_entry.id   AF-A0A8H7K905-F1
#
_cell.length_a   1.000
_cell.length_b   1.000
_cell.length_c   1.000
_cell.angle_alpha   90.00
_cell.angle_beta   90.00
_cell.angle_gamma   90.00
#
_symmetry.space_group_name_H-M   'P 1'
#
loop_
_entity.id
_entity.type
_entity.pdbx_description
1 polymer ?
#
loop_
_entity_poly.entity_id
_entity_poly.type
_entity_poly.pdbx_seq_one_letter_code
_entity_poly.pdbx_strand_id
1 'polypeptide(L)'
;MTTAHRPTFDPARGKEAQRGPAFHTRMLPAHTQLKFRKAGQGGAGDGEDELSQTDLAAELLAAEAVHFKKKNGELPPLTTTTTMRSTLPSLV
;
A
#
# COMPACT_ATOMS: atom_id res chain seq x y z
N MET A 1 -40.15 32.34 -25.60
CA MET A 1 -39.17 31.25 -25.71
C MET A 1 -39.14 30.50 -24.38
N THR A 2 -39.34 29.18 -24.38
CA THR A 2 -39.23 28.35 -23.17
C THR A 2 -37.85 27.68 -23.17
N THR A 3 -37.10 27.80 -22.06
CA THR A 3 -35.69 27.39 -22.01
C THR A 3 -35.57 25.97 -21.49
N ALA A 4 -35.35 25.00 -22.38
CA ALA A 4 -35.11 23.60 -22.03
C ALA A 4 -33.80 23.38 -21.24
N HIS A 5 -32.87 24.34 -21.29
CA HIS A 5 -31.60 24.29 -20.57
C HIS A 5 -31.78 24.71 -19.11
N ARG A 6 -31.97 23.72 -18.22
CA ARG A 6 -32.07 23.92 -16.77
C ARG A 6 -30.89 23.25 -16.06
N PRO A 7 -30.39 23.79 -14.93
CA PRO A 7 -29.39 23.10 -14.11
C PRO A 7 -29.99 21.84 -13.48
N THR A 8 -29.13 20.87 -13.15
CA THR A 8 -29.52 19.69 -12.38
C THR A 8 -29.37 20.02 -10.90
N PHE A 9 -30.49 20.15 -10.17
CA PHE A 9 -30.46 20.44 -8.73
C PHE A 9 -30.43 19.17 -7.87
N ASP A 10 -31.07 18.08 -8.31
CA ASP A 10 -31.04 16.76 -7.65
C ASP A 10 -30.26 15.78 -8.54
N PRO A 11 -29.10 15.26 -8.11
CA PRO A 11 -28.33 14.32 -8.91
C PRO A 11 -29.07 12.98 -9.06
N ALA A 12 -28.82 12.28 -10.16
CA ALA A 12 -29.36 10.94 -10.35
C ALA A 12 -28.84 10.00 -9.25
N ARG A 13 -29.76 9.42 -8.47
CA ARG A 13 -29.42 8.38 -7.50
C ARG A 13 -29.13 7.06 -8.22
N GLY A 14 -28.03 6.42 -7.86
CA GLY A 14 -27.71 5.08 -8.36
C GLY A 14 -28.78 4.08 -7.92
N LYS A 15 -29.44 3.46 -8.90
CA LYS A 15 -30.19 2.20 -8.74
C LYS A 15 -29.36 1.10 -9.41
N GLU A 16 -29.56 -0.16 -9.04
CA GLU A 16 -28.95 -1.29 -9.77
C GLU A 16 -29.20 -1.10 -11.27
N ALA A 17 -28.13 -0.79 -12.00
CA ALA A 17 -28.23 -0.56 -13.43
C ALA A 17 -28.68 -1.85 -14.07
N GLN A 18 -29.71 -1.79 -14.91
CA GLN A 18 -30.17 -2.95 -15.67
C GLN A 18 -29.05 -3.37 -16.62
N ARG A 19 -28.22 -4.31 -16.16
CA ARG A 19 -27.08 -4.84 -16.91
C ARG A 19 -27.66 -5.80 -17.93
N GLY A 20 -27.88 -5.30 -19.15
CA GLY A 20 -28.28 -6.13 -20.28
C GLY A 20 -27.19 -7.15 -20.65
N PRO A 21 -27.49 -8.07 -21.58
CA PRO A 21 -26.55 -9.10 -22.03
C PRO A 21 -25.36 -8.54 -22.84
N ALA A 22 -25.37 -7.24 -23.17
CA ALA A 22 -24.30 -6.58 -23.91
C ALA A 22 -23.14 -6.19 -22.98
N PHE A 23 -21.92 -6.58 -23.36
CA PHE A 23 -20.69 -6.26 -22.63
C PHE A 23 -19.87 -5.20 -23.36
N HIS A 24 -19.26 -4.28 -22.61
CA HIS A 24 -18.24 -3.37 -23.14
C HIS A 24 -16.88 -4.07 -23.12
N THR A 25 -16.00 -3.76 -24.09
CA THR A 25 -14.59 -4.21 -24.13
C THR A 25 -13.82 -4.07 -22.80
N ARG A 26 -14.12 -3.06 -21.96
CA ARG A 26 -13.49 -2.89 -20.64
C ARG A 26 -13.96 -3.88 -19.58
N MET A 27 -15.06 -4.58 -19.83
CA MET A 27 -15.62 -5.60 -18.93
C MET A 27 -15.14 -7.01 -19.27
N LEU A 28 -14.30 -7.15 -20.30
CA LEU A 28 -13.64 -8.41 -20.59
C LEU A 28 -12.73 -8.78 -19.40
N PRO A 29 -12.52 -10.08 -19.12
CA PRO A 29 -11.71 -10.52 -18.00
C PRO A 29 -10.28 -9.95 -18.08
N ALA A 30 -9.88 -9.20 -17.05
CA ALA A 30 -8.54 -8.66 -16.87
C ALA A 30 -8.20 -8.62 -15.38
N HIS A 31 -6.92 -8.82 -15.04
CA HIS A 31 -6.43 -8.84 -13.66
C HIS A 31 -7.23 -9.77 -12.73
N THR A 32 -7.46 -11.00 -13.18
CA THR A 32 -8.24 -12.02 -12.45
C THR A 32 -7.55 -12.57 -11.20
N GLN A 33 -6.34 -12.07 -10.90
CA GLN A 33 -5.53 -12.48 -9.75
C GLN A 33 -5.12 -11.24 -8.95
N LEU A 34 -5.43 -11.26 -7.65
CA LEU A 34 -4.99 -10.24 -6.71
C LEU A 34 -3.60 -10.57 -6.19
N LYS A 35 -2.73 -9.57 -6.13
CA LYS A 35 -1.44 -9.68 -5.47
C LYS A 35 -1.61 -9.44 -3.98
N PHE A 36 -1.12 -10.37 -3.18
CA PHE A 36 -1.04 -10.22 -1.73
C PHE A 36 0.35 -9.72 -1.34
N ARG A 37 0.41 -8.94 -0.25
CA ARG A 37 1.67 -8.54 0.35
C ARG A 37 2.32 -9.77 0.99
N LYS A 38 3.61 -9.97 0.72
CA LYS A 38 4.43 -10.98 1.40
C LYS A 38 5.11 -10.34 2.61
N ALA A 39 5.61 -11.17 3.52
CA ALA A 39 6.50 -10.72 4.58
C ALA A 39 7.69 -9.91 4.00
N GLY A 40 8.05 -8.82 4.65
CA GLY A 40 9.02 -7.81 4.23
C GLY A 40 8.46 -6.74 3.28
N GLN A 41 7.16 -6.74 2.94
CA GLN A 41 6.56 -5.75 2.03
C GLN A 41 5.64 -4.73 2.76
N GLY A 42 5.61 -4.76 4.08
CA GLY A 42 4.76 -3.88 4.89
C GLY A 42 3.31 -4.36 4.96
N GLY A 43 2.55 -3.77 5.88
CA GLY A 43 1.11 -4.04 6.03
C GLY A 43 0.82 -5.44 6.58
N ALA A 44 -0.42 -5.91 6.42
CA ALA A 44 -0.88 -7.19 6.96
C ALA A 44 -0.12 -8.44 6.43
N GLY A 45 0.78 -8.27 5.44
CA GLY A 45 1.64 -9.34 4.93
C GLY A 45 2.78 -9.73 5.89
N ASP A 46 3.13 -8.85 6.83
CA ASP A 46 4.10 -9.12 7.90
C ASP A 46 3.46 -9.83 9.11
N GLY A 47 2.14 -10.03 9.07
CA GLY A 47 1.35 -10.48 10.21
C GLY A 47 0.96 -9.30 11.12
N GLU A 48 -0.22 -9.39 11.73
CA GLU A 48 -0.69 -8.41 12.72
C GLU A 48 0.29 -8.28 13.90
N ASP A 49 1.06 -9.35 14.16
CA ASP A 49 2.02 -9.43 15.26
C ASP A 49 3.31 -8.63 15.00
N GLU A 50 3.87 -8.63 13.79
CA GLU A 50 5.15 -7.94 13.53
C GLU A 50 4.96 -6.41 13.48
N LEU A 51 3.90 -5.92 12.83
CA LEU A 51 3.61 -4.49 12.78
C LEU A 51 3.23 -3.89 14.14
N SER A 52 2.60 -4.69 15.02
CA SER A 52 2.25 -4.25 16.37
C SER A 52 3.43 -4.33 17.35
N GLN A 53 4.46 -5.11 17.05
CA GLN A 53 5.66 -5.24 17.86
C GLN A 53 6.74 -4.18 17.55
N THR A 54 6.73 -3.58 16.35
CA THR A 54 7.70 -2.54 15.99
C THR A 54 7.30 -1.17 16.54
N ASP A 55 8.21 -0.51 17.29
CA ASP A 55 8.03 0.88 17.72
C ASP A 55 8.29 1.86 16.55
N LEU A 56 7.20 2.21 15.86
CA LEU A 56 7.23 3.10 14.70
C LEU A 56 7.73 4.51 15.02
N ALA A 57 7.55 4.99 16.26
CA ALA A 57 7.97 6.33 16.65
C ALA A 57 9.50 6.42 16.76
N ALA A 58 10.12 5.40 17.35
CA ALA A 58 11.58 5.32 17.45
C ALA A 58 12.24 5.21 16.08
N GLU A 59 11.68 4.40 15.17
CA GLU A 59 12.18 4.27 13.80
C GLU A 59 12.09 5.59 13.03
N LEU A 60 10.97 6.30 13.14
CA LEU A 60 10.77 7.59 12.50
C LEU A 60 11.82 8.61 12.96
N LEU A 61 12.05 8.74 14.27
CA LEU A 61 13.03 9.69 14.80
C LEU A 61 14.46 9.35 14.36
N ALA A 62 14.82 8.06 14.30
CA ALA A 62 16.11 7.62 13.80
C ALA A 62 16.30 7.95 12.30
N ALA A 63 15.28 7.67 11.48
CA ALA A 63 15.30 7.98 10.06
C ALA A 63 15.40 9.49 9.80
N GLU A 64 14.69 10.32 10.58
CA GLU A 64 14.77 11.77 10.51
C GLU A 64 16.17 12.27 10.87
N ALA A 65 16.77 11.80 11.96
CA ALA A 65 18.12 12.18 12.35
C ALA A 65 19.16 11.85 11.26
N VAL A 66 19.06 10.67 10.63
CA VAL A 66 19.90 10.27 9.50
C VAL A 66 19.68 11.19 8.29
N HIS A 67 18.42 11.48 7.97
CA HIS A 67 18.07 12.36 6.86
C HIS A 67 18.60 13.80 7.06
N PHE A 68 18.46 14.37 8.25
CA PHE A 68 18.97 15.71 8.56
C PHE A 68 20.49 15.79 8.51
N LYS A 69 21.21 14.77 9.02
CA LYS A 69 22.68 14.69 8.90
C LYS A 69 23.12 14.63 7.44
N LYS A 70 22.47 13.79 6.62
CA LYS A 70 22.71 13.71 5.18
C LYS A 70 22.45 15.05 4.48
N LYS A 71 21.38 15.76 4.83
CA LYS A 71 21.05 17.07 4.28
C LYS A 71 22.07 18.14 4.67
N ASN A 72 22.63 18.05 5.88
CA ASN A 72 23.64 18.97 6.40
C ASN A 72 25.07 18.64 5.95
N GLY A 73 25.26 17.57 5.15
CA GLY A 73 26.56 17.19 4.60
C GLY A 73 27.42 16.31 5.52
N GLU A 74 26.93 15.93 6.70
CA GLU A 74 27.57 14.94 7.55
C GLU A 74 27.14 13.53 7.10
N LEU A 75 28.06 12.79 6.48
CA LEU A 75 27.86 11.40 6.10
C LEU A 75 27.76 10.53 7.36
N PRO A 76 26.63 9.82 7.62
CA PRO A 76 26.57 8.88 8.72
C PRO A 76 27.46 7.65 8.43
N PRO A 77 28.15 7.08 9.43
CA PRO A 77 28.89 5.84 9.25
C PRO A 77 27.94 4.70 8.89
N LEU A 78 28.32 3.94 7.86
CA LEU A 78 27.60 2.76 7.38
C LEU A 78 27.71 1.61 8.41
N THR A 79 26.92 1.64 9.48
CA THR A 79 26.83 0.49 10.41
C THR A 79 25.72 -0.46 9.96
N THR A 80 26.03 -1.29 8.96
CA THR A 80 25.26 -2.48 8.62
C THR A 80 25.49 -3.55 9.69
N THR A 81 24.78 -3.49 10.81
CA THR A 81 24.67 -4.63 11.73
C THR A 81 23.60 -5.58 11.17
N THR A 82 23.97 -6.29 10.10
CA THR A 82 23.25 -7.47 9.62
C THR A 82 23.53 -8.61 10.60
N THR A 83 22.72 -8.71 11.66
CA THR A 83 22.70 -9.89 12.53
C THR A 83 22.14 -11.06 11.71
N MET A 84 23.04 -11.82 11.07
CA MET A 84 22.73 -13.11 10.47
C MET A 84 22.29 -14.06 11.59
N ARG A 85 20.98 -14.22 11.78
CA ARG A 85 20.45 -15.31 12.62
C ARG A 85 20.65 -16.61 11.88
N SER A 86 21.68 -17.34 12.28
CA SER A 86 22.01 -18.69 11.83
C SER A 86 20.88 -19.67 12.19
N THR A 87 20.23 -20.24 11.19
CA THR A 87 19.43 -21.47 11.33
C THR A 87 20.13 -22.58 10.54
N LEU A 88 20.76 -23.50 11.27
CA LEU A 88 21.33 -24.73 10.73
C LEU A 88 20.18 -25.66 10.30
N PRO A 89 20.25 -26.35 9.14
CA PRO A 89 19.31 -27.41 8.82
C PRO A 89 19.67 -28.68 9.60
N SER A 90 18.75 -29.16 10.44
CA SER A 90 18.81 -30.51 11.00
C SER A 90 18.44 -31.53 9.92
N LEU A 91 19.42 -32.32 9.49
CA LEU A 91 19.20 -33.56 8.75
C LEU A 91 18.63 -34.62 9.70
N VAL A 92 17.40 -35.09 9.42
CA VAL A 92 16.94 -36.49 9.57
C VAL A 92 15.91 -36.75 8.50
#